data_AF-A0A389LYV2-F1
#
_entry.id   AF-A0A389LYV2-F1
#
_cell.length_a   1.000
_cell.length_b   1.000
_cell.length_c   1.000
_cell.angle_alpha   90.00
_cell.angle_beta   90.00
_cell.angle_gamma   90.00
#
_symmetry.space_group_name_H-M   'P 1'
#
loop_
_entity.id
_entity.type
_entity.pdbx_description
1 polymer ?
#
loop_
_entity_poly.entity_id
_entity_poly.type
_entity_poly.pdbx_seq_one_letter_code
_entity_poly.pdbx_strand_id
1 'polypeptide(L)'
;MGKLGEDAVGITKSKEQITSITKTADYRIPDRITATTLEEVKNVGRLSLTRQLTDFHLYSQKKGLQMILYTRPTTTFTAPLQQLIDKGDIIVKPIIFK
;
A
#
# COMPACT_ATOMS: atom_id res chain seq x y z
N MET A 1 0.52 -11.94 -11.02
CA MET A 1 1.16 -11.86 -9.69
C MET A 1 0.30 -11.17 -8.61
N GLY A 2 -0.87 -10.58 -8.90
CA GLY A 2 -1.73 -9.92 -7.89
C GLY A 2 -2.74 -10.82 -7.16
N LYS A 3 -3.33 -11.80 -7.86
CA LYS A 3 -4.46 -12.61 -7.36
C LYS A 3 -4.17 -13.38 -6.05
N LEU A 4 -2.97 -13.95 -5.90
CA LEU A 4 -2.58 -14.74 -4.73
C LEU A 4 -2.42 -13.91 -3.44
N GLY A 5 -2.15 -12.60 -3.54
CA GLY A 5 -2.10 -11.72 -2.38
C GLY A 5 -3.49 -11.24 -1.97
N GLU A 6 -4.34 -10.97 -2.95
CA GLU A 6 -5.71 -10.47 -2.77
C GLU A 6 -6.59 -11.50 -2.03
N ASP A 7 -6.57 -12.76 -2.50
CA ASP A 7 -7.33 -13.86 -1.90
C ASP A 7 -6.89 -14.15 -0.46
N ALA A 8 -5.59 -13.97 -0.16
CA ALA A 8 -5.04 -14.19 1.17
C ALA A 8 -5.52 -13.14 2.18
N VAL A 9 -5.51 -11.85 1.81
CA VAL A 9 -5.94 -10.77 2.72
C VAL A 9 -7.47 -10.59 2.73
N GLY A 10 -8.20 -11.23 1.82
CA GLY A 10 -9.65 -11.07 1.68
C GLY A 10 -10.05 -9.65 1.23
N ILE A 11 -9.15 -8.95 0.55
CA ILE A 11 -9.40 -7.59 0.06
C ILE A 11 -10.10 -7.70 -1.29
N THR A 12 -11.37 -7.29 -1.32
CA THR A 12 -12.07 -7.05 -2.59
C THR A 12 -11.57 -5.73 -3.16
N LYS A 13 -11.11 -5.73 -4.42
CA LYS A 13 -10.62 -4.51 -5.09
C LYS A 13 -11.67 -3.40 -5.05
N SER A 14 -11.29 -2.27 -4.45
CA SER A 14 -12.05 -1.03 -4.63
C SER A 14 -11.94 -0.55 -6.08
N LYS A 15 -13.05 -0.08 -6.64
CA LYS A 15 -13.05 0.64 -7.93
C LYS A 15 -12.76 2.13 -7.76
N GLU A 16 -12.45 2.57 -6.54
CA GLU A 16 -12.20 3.96 -6.23
C GLU A 16 -10.84 4.41 -6.78
N GLN A 17 -10.89 5.41 -7.65
CA GLN A 17 -9.70 6.04 -8.22
C GLN A 17 -9.28 7.22 -7.34
N ILE A 18 -7.98 7.34 -7.09
CA ILE A 18 -7.39 8.49 -6.43
C ILE A 18 -6.46 9.22 -7.37
N THR A 19 -6.31 10.52 -7.17
CA THR A 19 -5.39 11.35 -7.95
C THR A 19 -3.93 10.91 -7.73
N SER A 20 -3.15 10.80 -8.81
CA SER A 20 -1.69 10.67 -8.69
C SER A 20 -1.08 12.00 -8.29
N ILE A 21 -0.68 12.13 -7.03
CA ILE A 21 -0.11 13.37 -6.48
C ILE A 21 1.26 13.67 -7.09
N THR A 22 2.04 12.63 -7.38
CA THR A 22 3.33 12.73 -8.08
C THR A 22 3.20 13.05 -9.57
N LYS A 23 1.97 13.07 -10.13
CA LYS A 23 1.65 13.29 -11.56
C LYS A 23 2.32 12.27 -12.48
N THR A 24 2.23 11.01 -12.10
CA THR A 24 2.93 9.89 -12.76
C THR A 24 2.02 8.93 -13.48
N ALA A 25 0.72 9.11 -13.25
CA ALA A 25 -0.39 8.47 -13.90
C ALA A 25 -1.57 9.45 -13.80
N ASP A 26 -2.63 9.24 -14.57
CA ASP A 26 -3.84 10.05 -14.45
C ASP A 26 -4.53 9.81 -13.09
N TYR A 27 -4.52 8.55 -12.65
CA TYR A 27 -5.06 8.10 -11.38
C TYR A 27 -4.34 6.85 -10.87
N ARG A 28 -4.59 6.51 -9.61
CA ARG A 28 -4.19 5.25 -8.98
C ARG A 28 -5.42 4.56 -8.42
N ILE A 29 -5.38 3.24 -8.35
CA ILE A 29 -6.42 2.42 -7.72
C ILE A 29 -5.73 1.63 -6.61
N PRO A 30 -5.96 1.97 -5.32
CA PRO A 30 -5.52 1.14 -4.22
C PRO A 30 -6.38 -0.12 -4.12
N ASP A 31 -5.85 -1.17 -3.49
CA ASP A 31 -6.63 -2.39 -3.28
C ASP A 31 -7.88 -2.13 -2.42
N ARG A 32 -7.77 -1.28 -1.38
CA ARG A 32 -8.91 -0.86 -0.55
C ARG A 32 -8.73 0.54 0.02
N ILE A 33 -9.85 1.28 0.11
CA ILE A 33 -9.97 2.49 0.92
C ILE A 33 -11.15 2.28 1.89
N THR A 34 -10.99 2.75 3.12
CA THR A 34 -12.04 2.84 4.12
C THR A 34 -12.14 4.27 4.65
N ALA A 35 -13.03 4.51 5.62
CA ALA A 35 -13.11 5.80 6.29
C ALA A 35 -11.83 6.19 7.06
N THR A 36 -10.95 5.22 7.38
CA THR A 36 -9.77 5.45 8.23
C THR A 36 -8.47 4.90 7.63
N THR A 37 -8.54 4.07 6.59
CA THR A 37 -7.36 3.38 6.02
C THR A 37 -7.31 3.45 4.50
N LEU A 38 -6.08 3.48 3.98
CA LEU A 38 -5.78 3.14 2.59
C LEU A 38 -4.86 1.92 2.61
N GLU A 39 -5.28 0.86 1.95
CA GLU A 39 -4.63 -0.46 2.05
C GLU A 39 -4.16 -0.96 0.69
N GLU A 40 -2.96 -1.54 0.67
CA GLU A 40 -2.31 -2.08 -0.52
C GLU A 40 -1.62 -3.42 -0.20
N VAL A 41 -1.69 -4.38 -1.12
CA VAL A 41 -1.07 -5.71 -0.99
C VAL A 41 0.11 -5.88 -1.93
N LYS A 42 1.26 -6.31 -1.41
CA LYS A 42 2.47 -6.64 -2.20
C LYS A 42 3.05 -8.00 -1.81
N ASN A 43 2.99 -8.95 -2.74
CA ASN A 43 3.63 -10.26 -2.57
C ASN A 43 5.00 -10.31 -3.28
N VAL A 44 5.99 -9.58 -2.76
CA VAL A 44 7.36 -9.50 -3.33
C VAL A 44 8.43 -9.65 -2.26
N GLY A 45 9.63 -10.11 -2.64
CA GLY A 45 10.74 -10.32 -1.69
C GLY A 45 11.50 -9.07 -1.30
N ARG A 46 11.53 -8.08 -2.20
CA ARG A 46 12.14 -6.78 -1.95
C ARG A 46 11.21 -5.72 -2.49
N LEU A 47 10.89 -4.74 -1.66
CA LEU A 47 9.98 -3.65 -2.01
C LEU A 47 10.68 -2.31 -1.81
N SER A 48 10.55 -1.44 -2.82
CA SER A 48 11.05 -0.07 -2.77
C SER A 48 9.92 0.93 -2.68
N LEU A 49 10.25 2.17 -2.30
CA LEU A 49 9.31 3.28 -2.34
C LEU A 49 9.03 3.68 -3.80
N THR A 50 8.04 3.03 -4.40
CA THR A 50 7.63 3.31 -5.78
C THR A 50 6.78 4.58 -5.86
N ARG A 51 6.68 5.19 -7.05
CA ARG A 51 5.82 6.36 -7.28
C ARG A 51 4.35 6.08 -6.91
N GLN A 52 3.87 4.86 -7.11
CA GLN A 52 2.54 4.43 -6.66
C GLN A 52 2.43 4.43 -5.12
N LEU A 53 3.38 3.84 -4.40
CA LEU A 53 3.36 3.86 -2.93
C LEU A 53 3.51 5.27 -2.38
N THR A 54 4.29 6.13 -3.05
CA THR A 54 4.38 7.56 -2.72
C THR A 54 3.04 8.25 -2.90
N ASP A 55 2.32 8.03 -4.02
CA ASP A 55 0.99 8.59 -4.24
C ASP A 55 0.01 8.16 -3.14
N PHE A 56 0.03 6.88 -2.76
CA PHE A 56 -0.82 6.33 -1.70
C PHE A 56 -0.50 6.92 -0.34
N HIS A 57 0.77 7.03 0.02
CA HIS A 57 1.21 7.66 1.26
C HIS A 57 0.76 9.13 1.31
N LEU A 58 1.05 9.92 0.27
CA LEU A 58 0.68 11.34 0.23
C LEU A 58 -0.84 11.53 0.25
N TYR A 59 -1.59 10.67 -0.43
CA TYR A 59 -3.05 10.72 -0.42
C TYR A 59 -3.60 10.41 0.99
N SER A 60 -3.04 9.39 1.64
CA SER A 60 -3.42 9.00 3.00
C SER A 60 -3.19 10.14 3.98
N GLN A 61 -2.00 10.76 3.95
CA GLN A 61 -1.67 11.92 4.79
C GLN A 61 -2.62 13.11 4.54
N LYS A 62 -2.90 13.43 3.26
CA LYS A 62 -3.82 14.52 2.89
C LYS A 62 -5.25 14.27 3.39
N LYS A 63 -5.68 13.01 3.48
CA LYS A 63 -7.04 12.62 3.86
C LYS A 63 -7.17 12.22 5.33
N GLY A 64 -6.08 12.21 6.09
CA GLY A 64 -6.08 11.72 7.48
C GLY A 64 -6.32 10.21 7.60
N LEU A 65 -5.93 9.44 6.58
CA LEU A 65 -6.02 7.97 6.56
C LEU A 65 -4.68 7.36 6.99
N GLN A 66 -4.72 6.21 7.65
CA GLN A 66 -3.54 5.39 7.88
C GLN A 66 -3.25 4.53 6.64
N MET A 67 -2.04 4.65 6.09
CA MET A 67 -1.59 3.73 5.05
C MET A 67 -1.20 2.39 5.67
N ILE A 68 -1.79 1.30 5.17
CA ILE A 68 -1.47 -0.08 5.56
C ILE A 68 -0.93 -0.82 4.33
N LEU A 69 0.26 -1.39 4.48
CA LEU A 69 0.92 -2.16 3.44
C LEU A 69 1.00 -3.63 3.87
N TYR A 70 0.24 -4.49 3.19
CA TYR A 70 0.29 -5.92 3.43
C TYR A 70 1.40 -6.56 2.61
N THR A 71 2.33 -7.25 3.26
CA THR A 71 3.45 -7.93 2.59
C THR A 71 3.62 -9.36 3.07
N ARG A 72 4.36 -10.19 2.33
CA ARG A 72 4.79 -11.48 2.90
C ARG A 72 5.76 -11.22 4.09
N PRO A 73 5.82 -12.10 5.10
CA PRO A 73 6.67 -11.87 6.28
C PRO A 73 8.18 -11.73 5.97
N THR A 74 8.62 -12.28 4.83
CA THR A 74 10.02 -12.25 4.40
C THR A 74 10.35 -11.09 3.46
N THR A 75 9.43 -10.13 3.27
CA THR A 75 9.70 -8.95 2.45
C THR A 75 10.74 -8.07 3.13
N THR A 76 11.75 -7.67 2.36
CA THR A 76 12.73 -6.66 2.75
C THR A 76 12.41 -5.31 2.11
N PHE A 77 12.74 -4.23 2.78
CA PHE A 77 12.43 -2.86 2.33
C PHE A 77 13.70 -2.09 2.01
N THR A 78 13.66 -1.27 0.96
CA THR A 78 14.73 -0.29 0.72
C THR A 78 14.68 0.82 1.77
N ALA A 79 15.83 1.45 2.05
CA ALA A 79 15.94 2.51 3.07
C ALA A 79 14.85 3.60 2.99
N PRO A 80 14.48 4.16 1.83
CA PRO A 80 13.41 5.18 1.78
C PRO A 80 12.03 4.68 2.23
N LEU A 81 11.70 3.42 1.92
CA LEU A 81 10.44 2.83 2.36
C LEU A 81 10.50 2.48 3.85
N GLN A 82 11.64 1.95 4.31
CA GLN A 82 11.87 1.64 5.72
C GLN A 82 11.72 2.89 6.59
N GLN A 83 12.24 4.05 6.16
CA GLN A 83 12.09 5.31 6.90
C GLN A 83 10.63 5.73 7.12
N LEU A 84 9.74 5.50 6.16
CA LEU A 84 8.31 5.79 6.33
C LEU A 84 7.65 4.78 7.28
N ILE A 85 8.10 3.53 7.27
CA ILE A 85 7.63 2.50 8.19
C ILE A 85 8.06 2.83 9.62
N ASP A 86 9.33 3.18 9.81
CA ASP A 86 9.91 3.51 11.13
C ASP A 86 9.24 4.74 11.77
N LYS A 87 8.78 5.69 10.94
CA LYS A 87 8.02 6.86 11.38
C LYS A 87 6.56 6.55 11.75
N GLY A 88 6.05 5.38 11.38
CA GLY A 88 4.63 5.03 11.50
C GLY A 88 3.75 5.59 10.39
N ASP A 89 4.32 6.30 9.41
CA ASP A 89 3.60 6.84 8.26
C ASP A 89 2.98 5.73 7.38
N ILE A 90 3.61 4.54 7.39
CA ILE A 90 3.14 3.33 6.74
C ILE A 90 3.21 2.18 7.75
N ILE A 91 2.07 1.53 8.02
CA ILE A 91 2.02 0.33 8.86
C ILE A 91 2.15 -0.91 7.96
N VAL A 92 3.15 -1.75 8.23
CA VAL A 92 3.29 -3.04 7.55
C VAL A 92 2.55 -4.13 8.32
N LYS A 93 1.80 -4.96 7.59
CA LYS A 93 1.13 -6.15 8.15
C LYS A 93 1.47 -7.39 7.31
N PRO A 94 1.59 -8.57 7.91
CA PRO A 94 1.79 -9.79 7.16
C PRO A 94 0.53 -10.15 6.36
N ILE A 95 0.70 -10.66 5.15
CA ILE A 95 -0.32 -11.38 4.41
C ILE A 95 -0.55 -12.72 5.14
N ILE A 96 -1.78 -12.97 5.59
CA ILE A 96 -2.18 -14.24 6.19
C ILE A 96 -2.84 -15.06 5.09
N PHE A 97 -2.20 -16.14 4.65
CA PHE A 97 -2.86 -17.09 3.76
C PHE A 97 -3.87 -17.88 4.60
N LYS A 98 -5.15 -17.81 4.22
CA LYS A 98 -6.21 -18.67 4.77
C LYS A 98 -6.30 -19.97 3.99
#